data_AF-A0A6J8A3Y8-F1
#
_entry.id   AF-A0A6J8A3Y8-F1
#
_cell.length_a   1.000
_cell.length_b   1.000
_cell.length_c   1.000
_cell.angle_alpha   90.00
_cell.angle_beta   90.00
_cell.angle_gamma   90.00
#
_symmetry.space_group_name_H-M   'P 1'
#
loop_
_entity.id
_entity.type
_entity.pdbx_description
1 polymer ?
#
loop_
_entity_poly.entity_id
_entity_poly.type
_entity_poly.pdbx_seq_one_letter_code
_entity_poly.pdbx_strand_id
1 'polypeptide(L)'
;MIDQTIFKDVNEIHARLLDHRPVLQGHINHFVQEFEDKRQNREPERLEKVLDNVKEMNEKLIPESLKAMQVFLPDISAKVKVATEMCRKIEDGEILENKQLLQNRASRKERWDEFLKKQYQNCDEIDTDFNQQVERLKTHYEDLEDKLGYSTMASA
;
A
#
# COMPACT_ATOMS: atom_id res chain seq x y z
N MET A 1 -23.53 32.50 -103.22
CA MET A 1 -22.90 33.21 -102.08
C MET A 1 -23.42 32.52 -100.83
N ILE A 2 -22.59 31.74 -100.14
CA ILE A 2 -23.01 31.12 -98.87
C ILE A 2 -23.13 32.27 -97.87
N ASP A 3 -24.27 32.33 -97.19
CA ASP A 3 -24.63 33.41 -96.28
C ASP A 3 -23.66 33.41 -95.08
N GLN A 4 -22.97 34.54 -94.84
CA GLN A 4 -21.93 34.66 -93.82
C GLN A 4 -22.43 34.36 -92.41
N THR A 5 -23.72 34.57 -92.18
CA THR A 5 -24.46 34.23 -90.97
C THR A 5 -24.38 32.74 -90.65
N ILE A 6 -24.66 31.88 -91.63
CA ILE A 6 -24.64 30.42 -91.47
C ILE A 6 -23.25 29.94 -91.08
N PHE A 7 -22.19 30.48 -91.68
CA PHE A 7 -20.82 30.10 -91.35
C PHE A 7 -20.45 30.50 -89.92
N LYS A 8 -20.93 31.66 -89.46
CA LYS A 8 -20.72 32.14 -88.09
C LYS A 8 -21.42 31.24 -87.08
N ASP A 9 -22.67 30.89 -87.35
CA ASP A 9 -23.49 30.04 -86.48
C ASP A 9 -22.91 28.62 -86.38
N VAL A 10 -22.46 28.04 -87.50
CA VAL A 10 -21.82 26.72 -87.51
C VAL A 10 -20.50 26.73 -86.74
N ASN A 11 -19.70 27.79 -86.87
CA ASN A 11 -18.45 27.92 -86.14
C ASN A 11 -18.67 28.13 -84.63
N GLU A 12 -19.74 28.84 -84.25
CA GLU A 12 -20.13 29.03 -82.85
C GLU A 12 -20.63 27.72 -82.22
N ILE A 13 -21.43 26.94 -82.95
CA ILE A 13 -21.87 25.60 -82.53
C ILE A 13 -20.68 24.66 -82.40
N HIS A 14 -19.75 24.68 -83.36
CA HIS A 14 -18.52 23.88 -83.33
C HIS A 14 -17.66 24.24 -82.11
N ALA A 15 -17.45 25.53 -81.84
CA ALA A 15 -16.70 25.98 -80.66
C ALA A 15 -17.38 25.54 -79.36
N ARG A 16 -18.71 25.64 -79.24
CA ARG A 16 -19.43 25.19 -78.04
C ARG A 16 -19.38 23.67 -77.82
N LEU A 17 -19.43 22.88 -78.89
CA LEU A 17 -19.47 21.42 -78.79
C LEU A 17 -18.09 20.79 -78.64
N LEU A 18 -17.06 21.37 -79.27
CA LEU A 18 -15.75 20.74 -79.42
C LEU A 18 -14.60 21.51 -78.75
N ASP A 19 -14.80 22.78 -78.38
CA ASP A 19 -13.82 23.49 -77.55
C ASP A 19 -14.00 23.14 -76.07
N HIS A 20 -13.19 22.19 -75.64
CA HIS A 20 -13.15 21.66 -74.27
C HIS A 20 -12.24 22.49 -73.35
N ARG A 21 -11.58 23.53 -73.88
CA ARG A 21 -10.75 24.47 -73.11
C ARG A 21 -11.47 25.06 -71.89
N PRO A 22 -12.72 25.55 -71.99
CA PRO A 22 -13.40 26.13 -70.83
C PRO A 22 -13.61 25.11 -69.70
N VAL A 23 -13.93 23.86 -70.04
CA VAL A 23 -14.14 22.77 -69.07
C VAL A 23 -12.80 22.37 -68.43
N LEU A 24 -11.77 22.11 -69.24
CA LEU A 24 -10.44 21.78 -68.74
C LEU A 24 -9.86 22.88 -67.88
N GLN A 25 -10.00 24.14 -68.29
CA GLN A 25 -9.50 25.28 -67.52
C GLN A 25 -10.21 25.39 -66.17
N GLY A 26 -11.52 25.13 -66.12
CA GLY A 26 -12.27 25.04 -64.86
C GLY A 26 -11.72 23.96 -63.92
N HIS A 27 -11.45 22.77 -64.45
CA HIS A 27 -10.86 21.67 -63.67
C HIS A 27 -9.43 21.96 -63.21
N ILE A 28 -8.59 22.53 -64.08
CA ILE A 28 -7.21 22.93 -63.76
C ILE A 28 -7.23 23.98 -62.65
N ASN A 29 -8.06 25.01 -62.77
CA ASN A 29 -8.17 26.07 -61.77
C ASN A 29 -8.68 25.51 -60.43
N HIS A 30 -9.69 24.63 -60.45
CA HIS A 30 -10.17 23.98 -59.24
C HIS A 30 -9.08 23.10 -58.59
N PHE A 31 -8.32 22.36 -59.38
CA PHE A 31 -7.21 21.54 -58.87
C PHE A 31 -6.14 22.40 -58.19
N VAL A 32 -5.72 23.49 -58.83
CA VAL A 32 -4.78 24.46 -58.25
C VAL A 32 -5.35 25.07 -56.96
N GLN A 33 -6.63 25.45 -56.94
CA GLN A 33 -7.26 26.02 -55.75
C GLN A 33 -7.30 25.04 -54.56
N GLU A 34 -7.64 23.77 -54.81
CA GLU A 34 -7.71 22.77 -53.75
C GLU A 34 -6.33 22.40 -53.19
N PHE A 35 -5.32 22.29 -54.07
CA PHE A 35 -4.01 21.75 -53.69
C PHE A 35 -2.96 22.80 -53.34
N GLU A 36 -3.02 23.99 -53.93
CA GLU A 36 -2.08 25.08 -53.65
C GLU A 36 -2.72 26.12 -52.73
N ASP A 37 -3.91 26.63 -53.06
CA ASP A 37 -4.52 27.75 -52.31
C ASP A 37 -5.14 27.35 -50.98
N LYS A 38 -5.80 26.18 -50.88
CA LYS A 38 -6.46 25.74 -49.63
C LYS A 38 -5.51 25.06 -48.65
N ARG A 39 -4.48 24.36 -49.14
CA ARG A 39 -3.46 23.73 -48.30
C ARG A 39 -2.43 24.73 -47.79
N GLN A 40 -2.07 25.73 -48.62
CA GLN A 40 -1.06 26.73 -48.32
C GLN A 40 0.21 26.12 -47.68
N ASN A 41 0.81 26.85 -46.73
CA ASN A 41 1.98 26.43 -45.97
C ASN A 41 1.62 25.74 -44.63
N ARG A 42 0.42 25.18 -44.50
CA ARG A 42 -0.03 24.59 -43.23
C ARG A 42 0.81 23.38 -42.80
N GLU A 43 1.21 22.54 -43.74
CA GLU A 43 2.05 21.37 -43.46
C GLU A 43 3.48 21.77 -43.05
N PRO A 44 4.20 22.66 -43.78
CA PRO A 44 5.52 23.11 -43.35
C PRO A 44 5.49 23.87 -42.03
N GLU A 45 4.51 24.75 -41.78
CA GLU A 45 4.37 25.43 -40.48
C GLU A 45 4.13 24.44 -39.32
N ARG A 46 3.36 23.38 -39.55
CA ARG A 46 3.16 22.32 -38.56
C ARG A 46 4.45 21.56 -38.28
N LEU A 47 5.22 21.24 -39.32
CA LEU A 47 6.50 20.56 -39.18
C LEU A 47 7.51 21.44 -38.44
N GLU A 48 7.54 22.74 -38.71
CA GLU A 48 8.40 23.70 -38.02
C GLU A 48 8.06 23.79 -36.53
N LYS A 49 6.77 23.87 -36.17
CA LYS A 49 6.34 23.82 -34.77
C LYS A 49 6.73 22.53 -34.06
N VAL A 50 6.59 21.39 -34.75
CA VAL A 50 7.00 20.10 -34.19
C VAL A 50 8.52 20.06 -34.00
N LEU A 51 9.28 20.58 -34.96
CA LEU A 51 10.73 20.67 -34.86
C LEU A 51 11.15 21.55 -33.67
N ASP A 52 10.51 22.70 -33.48
CA ASP A 52 10.80 23.61 -32.37
C ASP A 52 10.48 22.96 -31.02
N ASN A 53 9.35 22.28 -30.91
CA ASN A 53 8.99 21.53 -29.69
C ASN A 53 10.02 20.43 -29.39
N VAL A 54 10.45 19.68 -30.42
CA VAL A 54 11.45 18.61 -30.25
C VAL A 54 12.80 19.19 -29.82
N LYS A 55 13.20 20.33 -30.38
CA LYS A 55 14.42 21.04 -29.96
C LYS A 55 14.31 21.51 -28.51
N GLU A 56 13.21 22.17 -28.14
CA GLU A 56 13.00 22.63 -26.76
C GLU A 56 13.03 21.46 -25.76
N MET A 57 12.37 20.35 -26.08
CA MET A 57 12.38 19.15 -25.25
C MET A 57 13.80 18.59 -25.09
N ASN A 58 14.54 18.42 -26.19
CA ASN A 58 15.86 17.79 -26.18
C ASN A 58 16.96 18.68 -25.58
N GLU A 59 16.92 19.98 -25.87
CA GLU A 59 17.98 20.91 -25.48
C GLU A 59 17.78 21.48 -24.07
N LYS A 60 16.53 21.59 -23.62
CA LYS A 60 16.20 22.24 -22.34
C LYS A 60 15.49 21.32 -21.36
N LEU A 61 14.29 20.85 -21.70
CA LEU A 61 13.42 20.19 -20.72
C LEU A 61 14.01 18.87 -20.21
N ILE A 62 14.52 18.03 -21.11
CA ILE A 62 15.14 16.75 -20.75
C ILE A 62 16.41 16.98 -19.92
N PRO A 63 17.38 17.82 -20.34
CA PRO A 63 18.56 18.11 -19.52
C PRO A 63 18.25 18.70 -18.14
N GLU A 64 17.30 19.63 -18.04
CA GLU A 64 16.88 20.23 -16.76
C GLU A 64 16.25 19.17 -15.84
N SER A 65 15.35 18.33 -16.37
CA SER A 65 14.75 17.23 -15.62
C SER A 65 15.81 16.24 -15.15
N LEU A 66 16.78 15.89 -16.01
CA LEU A 66 17.85 14.95 -15.68
C LEU A 66 18.74 15.51 -14.56
N LYS A 67 19.10 16.80 -14.63
CA LYS A 67 19.86 17.48 -13.57
C LYS A 67 19.09 17.50 -12.25
N ALA A 68 17.79 17.85 -12.29
CA ALA A 68 16.95 17.84 -11.10
C ALA A 68 16.89 16.42 -10.49
N MET A 69 16.65 15.40 -11.31
CA MET A 69 16.63 14.01 -10.87
C MET A 69 17.97 13.57 -10.26
N GLN A 70 19.10 13.94 -10.85
CA GLN A 70 20.42 13.62 -10.30
C GLN A 70 20.67 14.25 -8.93
N VAL A 71 20.11 15.42 -8.65
CA VAL A 71 20.25 16.11 -7.36
C VAL A 71 19.29 15.53 -6.32
N PHE A 72 18.01 15.37 -6.66
CA PHE A 72 16.97 15.06 -5.68
C PHE A 72 16.78 13.56 -5.42
N LEU A 73 16.98 12.69 -6.42
CA LEU A 73 16.76 11.25 -6.24
C LEU A 73 17.71 10.62 -5.22
N PRO A 74 19.02 10.94 -5.18
CA PRO A 74 19.91 10.38 -4.16
C PRO A 74 19.51 10.75 -2.74
N ASP A 75 19.12 12.02 -2.51
CA ASP A 75 18.67 12.50 -1.20
C ASP A 75 17.38 11.82 -0.75
N ILE A 76 16.38 11.75 -1.64
CA ILE A 76 15.12 11.04 -1.35
C ILE A 76 15.38 9.55 -1.11
N SER A 77 16.22 8.92 -1.93
CA SER A 77 16.59 7.51 -1.76
C SER A 77 17.27 7.25 -0.42
N ALA A 78 18.19 8.12 0.00
CA ALA A 78 18.84 8.03 1.30
C ALA A 78 17.84 8.19 2.46
N LYS A 79 16.97 9.20 2.39
CA LYS A 79 15.91 9.43 3.40
C LYS A 79 14.96 8.24 3.52
N VAL A 80 14.53 7.68 2.40
CA VAL A 80 13.66 6.49 2.37
C VAL A 80 14.38 5.29 2.97
N LYS A 81 15.65 5.05 2.62
CA LYS A 81 16.43 3.95 3.22
C LYS A 81 16.55 4.07 4.74
N VAL A 82 16.84 5.28 5.23
CA VAL A 82 16.92 5.55 6.68
C VAL A 82 15.59 5.34 7.35
N ALA A 83 14.49 5.84 6.78
CA ALA A 83 13.14 5.63 7.30
C ALA A 83 12.78 4.13 7.38
N THR A 84 13.04 3.37 6.32
CA THR A 84 12.80 1.92 6.30
C THR A 84 13.60 1.18 7.38
N GLU A 85 14.87 1.53 7.56
CA GLU A 85 15.72 0.92 8.58
C GLU A 85 15.25 1.26 10.00
N MET A 86 14.78 2.49 10.23
CA MET A 86 14.18 2.87 11.52
C MET A 86 12.91 2.07 11.81
N CYS A 87 12.01 1.94 10.84
CA CYS A 87 10.80 1.11 10.99
C CYS A 87 11.15 -0.33 11.34
N ARG A 88 12.14 -0.91 10.65
CA ARG A 88 12.60 -2.28 10.91
C ARG A 88 13.16 -2.45 12.33
N LYS A 89 13.96 -1.49 12.82
CA LYS A 89 14.48 -1.52 14.19
C LYS A 89 13.39 -1.47 15.25
N ILE A 90 12.32 -0.71 15.01
CA ILE A 90 11.16 -0.65 15.91
C ILE A 90 10.46 -2.00 15.92
N GLU A 91 10.18 -2.57 14.75
CA GLU A 91 9.54 -3.88 14.62
C GLU A 91 10.35 -4.99 15.33
N ASP A 92 11.66 -5.05 15.07
CA ASP A 92 12.55 -6.02 15.71
C ASP A 92 12.59 -5.84 17.25
N GLY A 93 12.58 -4.58 17.72
CA GLY A 93 12.52 -4.24 19.14
C GLY A 93 11.23 -4.72 19.81
N GLU A 94 10.08 -4.46 19.18
CA GLU A 94 8.77 -4.90 19.68
C GLU A 94 8.65 -6.43 19.72
N ILE A 95 9.20 -7.14 18.73
CA ILE A 95 9.22 -8.60 18.71
C ILE A 95 10.05 -9.14 19.89
N LEU A 96 11.22 -8.57 20.13
CA LEU A 96 12.09 -9.01 21.22
C LEU A 96 11.47 -8.72 22.58
N GLU A 97 10.92 -7.52 22.78
CA GLU A 97 10.25 -7.13 24.01
C GLU A 97 9.04 -8.03 24.29
N ASN A 98 8.19 -8.28 23.30
CA ASN A 98 7.05 -9.18 23.44
C ASN A 98 7.49 -10.60 23.81
N LYS A 99 8.57 -11.11 23.19
CA LYS A 99 9.12 -12.43 23.54
C LYS A 99 9.60 -12.48 24.99
N GLN A 100 10.32 -11.46 25.45
CA GLN A 100 10.76 -11.36 26.85
C GLN A 100 9.58 -11.25 27.81
N LEU A 101 8.57 -10.45 27.49
CA LEU A 101 7.35 -10.30 28.29
C LEU A 101 6.59 -11.64 28.42
N LEU A 102 6.49 -12.41 27.34
CA LEU A 102 5.88 -13.74 27.34
C LEU A 102 6.64 -14.71 28.22
N GLN A 103 7.97 -14.75 28.11
CA GLN A 103 8.82 -15.60 28.97
C GLN A 103 8.69 -15.21 30.44
N ASN A 104 8.76 -13.91 30.75
CA ASN A 104 8.60 -13.41 32.11
C ASN A 104 7.22 -13.73 32.69
N ARG A 105 6.15 -13.65 31.89
CA ARG A 105 4.80 -14.07 32.30
C ARG A 105 4.76 -15.56 32.63
N ALA A 106 5.36 -16.40 31.79
CA ALA A 106 5.42 -17.85 32.03
C ALA A 106 6.18 -18.19 33.32
N SER A 107 7.38 -17.62 33.52
CA SER A 107 8.17 -17.86 34.74
C SER A 107 7.49 -17.35 36.01
N ARG A 108 6.76 -16.22 35.95
CA ARG A 108 5.96 -15.75 37.09
C ARG A 108 4.83 -16.71 37.43
N LYS A 109 4.16 -17.27 36.41
CA LYS A 109 3.09 -18.25 36.60
C LYS A 109 3.62 -19.52 37.27
N GLU A 110 4.72 -20.06 36.77
CA GLU A 110 5.37 -21.24 37.36
C GLU A 110 5.76 -21.02 38.81
N ARG A 111 6.44 -19.90 39.13
CA ARG A 111 6.79 -19.55 40.52
C ARG A 111 5.56 -19.38 41.42
N TRP A 112 4.47 -18.84 40.87
CA TRP A 112 3.22 -18.67 41.61
C TRP A 112 2.54 -20.02 41.90
N ASP A 113 2.53 -20.92 40.92
CA ASP A 113 1.99 -22.27 41.07
C ASP A 113 2.79 -23.09 42.10
N GLU A 114 4.12 -22.99 42.07
CA GLU A 114 5.01 -23.59 43.08
C GLU A 114 4.77 -23.02 44.48
N PHE A 115 4.64 -21.70 44.58
CA PHE A 115 4.35 -21.04 45.85
C PHE A 115 3.02 -21.51 46.42
N LEU A 116 1.95 -21.51 45.62
CA LEU A 116 0.62 -22.00 46.01
C LEU A 116 0.67 -23.45 46.48
N LYS A 117 1.35 -24.32 45.72
CA LYS A 117 1.52 -25.73 46.11
C LYS A 117 2.16 -25.85 47.49
N LYS A 118 3.21 -25.07 47.76
CA LYS A 118 3.86 -25.06 49.07
C LYS A 118 2.94 -24.51 50.17
N GLN A 119 2.15 -23.47 49.87
CA GLN A 119 1.18 -22.94 50.84
C GLN A 119 0.12 -23.98 51.20
N TYR A 120 -0.43 -24.70 50.21
CA TYR A 120 -1.39 -25.77 50.47
C TYR A 120 -0.79 -26.90 51.31
N GLN A 121 0.44 -27.33 51.01
CA GLN A 121 1.15 -28.33 51.81
C GLN A 121 1.33 -27.86 53.26
N ASN A 122 1.74 -26.62 53.48
CA ASN A 122 1.89 -26.08 54.84
C ASN A 122 0.55 -26.04 55.59
N CYS A 123 -0.55 -25.68 54.92
CA CYS A 123 -1.88 -25.70 55.53
C CYS A 123 -2.28 -27.12 55.94
N ASP A 124 -2.10 -28.10 55.04
CA ASP A 124 -2.40 -29.51 55.33
C ASP A 124 -1.56 -30.05 56.51
N GLU A 125 -0.27 -29.69 56.59
CA GLU A 125 0.61 -30.04 57.70
C GLU A 125 0.15 -29.43 59.03
N ILE A 126 -0.28 -28.17 59.03
CA ILE A 126 -0.80 -27.49 60.23
C ILE A 126 -2.13 -28.13 60.66
N ASP A 127 -3.04 -28.40 59.73
CA ASP A 127 -4.33 -29.01 60.02
C ASP A 127 -4.17 -30.42 60.56
N THR A 128 -3.21 -31.20 60.03
CA THR A 128 -2.90 -32.53 60.54
C THR A 128 -2.29 -32.50 61.94
N ASP A 129 -1.35 -31.62 62.23
CA ASP A 129 -0.80 -31.45 63.59
C ASP A 129 -1.90 -31.00 64.57
N PHE A 130 -2.71 -30.01 64.19
CA PHE A 130 -3.82 -29.54 65.00
C PHE A 130 -4.80 -30.67 65.36
N ASN A 131 -5.23 -31.46 64.36
CA ASN A 131 -6.12 -32.59 64.59
C ASN A 131 -5.49 -33.66 65.49
N GLN A 132 -4.19 -33.92 65.35
CA GLN A 132 -3.49 -34.84 66.25
C GLN A 132 -3.45 -34.33 67.70
N GLN A 133 -3.23 -33.03 67.92
CA GLN A 133 -3.25 -32.44 69.26
C GLN A 133 -4.66 -32.47 69.88
N VAL A 134 -5.69 -32.18 69.09
CA VAL A 134 -7.10 -32.29 69.52
C VAL A 134 -7.41 -33.72 69.95
N GLU A 135 -7.01 -34.72 69.16
CA GLU A 135 -7.27 -36.13 69.49
C GLU A 135 -6.52 -36.56 70.74
N ARG A 136 -5.24 -36.18 70.89
CA ARG A 136 -4.47 -36.42 72.13
C ARG A 136 -5.14 -35.82 73.36
N LEU A 137 -5.61 -34.58 73.23
CA LEU A 137 -6.29 -33.88 74.32
C LEU A 137 -7.59 -34.59 74.69
N LYS A 138 -8.36 -35.02 73.68
CA LYS A 138 -9.59 -35.79 73.87
C LYS A 138 -9.32 -37.11 74.60
N THR A 139 -8.36 -37.90 74.13
CA THR A 139 -7.98 -39.16 74.80
C THR A 139 -7.51 -38.94 76.23
N HIS A 140 -6.80 -37.85 76.52
CA HIS A 140 -6.35 -37.54 77.88
C HIS A 140 -7.52 -37.22 78.82
N TYR A 141 -8.52 -36.49 78.34
CA TYR A 141 -9.72 -36.19 79.14
C TYR A 141 -10.62 -37.42 79.30
N GLU A 142 -10.77 -38.26 78.27
CA GLU A 142 -11.48 -39.55 78.36
C GLU A 142 -10.84 -40.46 79.43
N ASP A 143 -9.50 -40.61 79.40
CA ASP A 143 -8.75 -41.36 80.43
C ASP A 143 -8.93 -40.78 81.84
N LEU A 144 -9.00 -39.45 81.97
CA LEU A 144 -9.22 -38.78 83.25
C LEU A 144 -10.64 -39.01 83.76
N GLU A 145 -11.63 -38.93 82.87
CA GLU A 145 -13.04 -39.19 83.16
C GLU A 145 -13.24 -40.64 83.62
N ASP A 146 -12.62 -41.60 82.93
CA ASP A 146 -12.61 -43.01 83.35
C ASP A 146 -12.01 -43.15 84.75
N LYS A 147 -10.81 -42.59 85.00
CA LYS A 147 -10.15 -42.66 86.31
C LYS A 147 -10.97 -42.02 87.43
N LEU A 148 -11.66 -40.91 87.16
CA LEU A 148 -12.56 -40.24 88.10
C LEU A 148 -13.84 -41.06 88.33
N GLY A 149 -14.39 -41.68 87.28
CA GLY A 149 -15.53 -42.59 87.36
C GLY A 149 -15.24 -43.83 88.22
N TYR A 150 -14.06 -44.43 88.06
CA TYR A 150 -13.59 -45.53 88.92
C TYR A 150 -13.37 -45.07 90.37
N SER A 151 -12.88 -43.86 90.61
CA SER A 151 -12.74 -43.31 91.97
C SER A 151 -14.07 -43.00 92.65
N THR A 152 -15.15 -42.76 91.88
CA THR A 152 -16.50 -42.48 92.42
C THR A 152 -17.26 -43.77 92.73
N MET A 153 -17.04 -44.85 91.97
CA MET A 153 -17.59 -46.18 92.26
C MET A 153 -16.84 -46.98 93.34
N ALA A 154 -15.58 -46.61 93.66
CA ALA A 154 -14.83 -47.23 94.76
C ALA A 154 -15.13 -46.64 96.16
N SER A 155 -15.98 -45.61 96.24
CA SER A 155 -16.37 -44.93 97.49
C SER A 155 -17.87 -45.09 97.84
N ALA A 156 -18.55 -46.06 97.24
CA ALA A 156 -19.92 -46.49 97.60
C ALA A 156 -19.91 -47.97 97.97
#